data_AF-G9WL96-F1
#
_entry.id   AF-G9WL96-F1
#
_cell.length_a   1.000
_cell.length_b   1.000
_cell.length_c   1.000
_cell.angle_alpha   90.00
_cell.angle_beta   90.00
_cell.angle_gamma   90.00
#
_symmetry.space_group_name_H-M   'P 1'
#
loop_
_entity.id
_entity.type
_entity.pdbx_description
1 polymer ?
#
loop_
_entity_poly.entity_id
_entity_poly.type
_entity_poly.pdbx_seq_one_letter_code
_entity_poly.pdbx_strand_id
1 'polypeptide(L)'
;MPKYTDKLIYMEGVIVEVHDGAVGIDLKGRLGFLKIPMRMLISDYEIKVGQEVGFNMSFIEQLGPEVNEKYISNIQKHKEL
;
A
#
# COMPACT_ATOMS: atom_id res chain seq x y z
N MET A 1 -5.02 13.95 -15.26
CA MET A 1 -5.44 12.54 -15.39
C MET A 1 -4.19 11.72 -15.65
N PRO A 2 -3.99 10.56 -14.97
CA PRO A 2 -2.78 9.77 -15.17
C PRO A 2 -2.65 9.35 -16.64
N LYS A 3 -1.47 9.51 -17.20
CA LYS A 3 -1.15 9.21 -18.60
C LYS A 3 -1.17 7.72 -18.89
N TYR A 4 -1.01 6.86 -17.88
CA TYR A 4 -0.86 5.41 -18.05
C TYR A 4 -1.95 4.59 -17.32
N THR A 5 -3.18 5.11 -17.26
CA THR A 5 -4.27 4.62 -16.39
C THR A 5 -4.68 3.14 -16.58
N ASP A 6 -4.46 2.55 -17.75
CA ASP A 6 -5.18 1.32 -18.16
C ASP A 6 -4.43 -0.01 -17.95
N LYS A 7 -3.33 -0.05 -17.20
CA LYS A 7 -2.57 -1.30 -16.96
C LYS A 7 -2.78 -1.83 -15.55
N LEU A 8 -3.90 -2.54 -15.34
CA LEU A 8 -4.11 -3.33 -14.13
C LEU A 8 -3.26 -4.61 -14.19
N ILE A 9 -2.54 -4.86 -13.11
CA ILE A 9 -1.80 -6.10 -12.87
C ILE A 9 -2.37 -6.80 -11.65
N TYR A 10 -2.53 -8.12 -11.76
CA TYR A 10 -2.87 -8.94 -10.61
C TYR A 10 -1.61 -9.17 -9.78
N MET A 11 -1.68 -8.86 -8.50
CA MET A 11 -0.60 -9.01 -7.54
C MET A 11 -1.05 -9.89 -6.40
N GLU A 12 -0.11 -10.67 -5.88
CA GLU A 12 -0.31 -11.52 -4.71
C GLU A 12 0.66 -11.12 -3.61
N GLY A 13 0.26 -11.34 -2.37
CA GLY A 13 1.09 -11.14 -1.19
C GLY A 13 0.70 -12.07 -0.06
N VAL A 14 1.43 -11.96 1.05
CA VAL A 14 1.17 -12.69 2.29
C VAL A 14 1.05 -11.70 3.42
N ILE A 15 0.03 -11.87 4.27
CA ILE A 15 -0.12 -11.08 5.49
C ILE A 15 1.00 -11.46 6.46
N VAL A 16 1.86 -10.51 6.78
CA VAL A 16 2.99 -10.72 7.70
C VAL A 16 2.79 -10.04 9.05
N GLU A 17 1.90 -9.04 9.13
CA GLU A 17 1.58 -8.33 10.36
C GLU A 17 0.09 -8.00 10.44
N VAL A 18 -0.51 -8.17 11.62
CA VAL A 18 -1.87 -7.69 11.93
C VAL A 18 -1.77 -6.85 13.20
N HIS A 19 -2.14 -5.57 13.09
CA HIS A 19 -2.23 -4.62 14.19
C HIS A 19 -3.68 -4.17 14.36
N ASP A 20 -4.00 -3.52 15.49
CA ASP A 20 -5.37 -3.15 15.90
C ASP A 20 -6.14 -2.21 14.93
N GLY A 21 -5.49 -1.76 13.86
CA GLY A 21 -6.13 -1.00 12.78
C GLY A 21 -5.47 -1.11 11.41
N ALA A 22 -4.44 -1.96 11.25
CA ALA A 22 -3.69 -2.05 10.00
C ALA A 22 -3.16 -3.47 9.75
N VAL A 23 -3.07 -3.83 8.47
CA VAL A 23 -2.51 -5.09 7.98
C VAL A 23 -1.24 -4.78 7.20
N GLY A 24 -0.16 -5.50 7.50
CA GLY A 24 1.07 -5.51 6.72
C GLY A 24 1.10 -6.71 5.78
N ILE A 25 1.34 -6.45 4.50
CA ILE A 25 1.36 -7.44 3.42
C ILE A 25 2.75 -7.40 2.77
N ASP A 26 3.43 -8.53 2.70
CA ASP A 26 4.64 -8.69 1.90
C ASP A 26 4.27 -9.18 0.49
N LEU A 27 4.74 -8.47 -0.53
CA LEU A 27 4.38 -8.75 -1.92
C LEU A 27 5.25 -9.86 -2.48
N LYS A 28 4.63 -10.88 -3.08
CA LYS A 28 5.36 -11.99 -3.71
C LYS A 28 6.28 -11.46 -4.82
N GLY A 29 7.41 -12.13 -5.01
CA GLY A 29 8.42 -11.71 -5.99
C GLY A 29 9.37 -10.62 -5.51
N ARG A 30 9.43 -10.35 -4.20
CA ARG A 30 10.30 -9.32 -3.57
C ARG A 30 9.97 -7.91 -4.05
N LEU A 31 8.69 -7.64 -4.25
CA LEU A 31 8.19 -6.35 -4.73
C LEU A 31 8.03 -5.32 -3.60
N GLY A 32 8.24 -5.74 -2.35
CA GLY A 32 8.26 -4.88 -1.19
C GLY A 32 7.08 -5.10 -0.26
N PHE A 33 6.89 -4.15 0.66
CA PHE A 33 5.92 -4.23 1.74
C PHE A 33 4.82 -3.18 1.58
N LEU A 34 3.57 -3.59 1.81
CA LEU A 34 2.40 -2.74 1.75
C LEU A 34 1.66 -2.79 3.09
N LYS A 35 1.44 -1.63 3.71
CA LYS A 35 0.62 -1.51 4.93
C LYS A 35 -0.66 -0.76 4.62
N ILE A 36 -1.80 -1.39 4.88
CA ILE A 36 -3.13 -0.80 4.64
C ILE A 36 -3.96 -0.80 5.93
N PRO A 37 -4.91 0.14 6.09
CA PRO A 37 -5.92 0.05 7.13
C PRO A 37 -6.78 -1.19 6.96
N MET A 38 -7.21 -1.81 8.07
CA MET A 38 -8.10 -2.99 8.07
C MET A 38 -9.37 -2.78 7.23
N ARG A 39 -9.91 -1.55 7.21
CA ARG A 39 -11.12 -1.18 6.46
C ARG A 39 -10.98 -1.31 4.93
N MET A 40 -9.76 -1.42 4.40
CA MET A 40 -9.54 -1.62 2.97
C MET A 40 -9.50 -3.10 2.58
N LEU A 41 -9.38 -4.03 3.54
CA LEU A 41 -9.34 -5.46 3.26
C LEU A 41 -10.77 -6.01 3.18
N ILE A 42 -11.09 -6.64 2.06
CA ILE A 42 -12.35 -7.35 1.86
C ILE A 42 -12.09 -8.81 2.23
N SER A 43 -12.77 -9.32 3.26
CA SER A 43 -12.59 -10.70 3.73
C SER A 43 -13.89 -11.21 4.34
N ASP A 44 -14.25 -12.45 4.02
CA ASP A 44 -15.31 -13.20 4.70
C ASP A 44 -14.78 -13.99 5.91
N TYR A 45 -13.47 -13.95 6.14
CA TYR A 45 -12.77 -14.73 7.16
C TYR A 45 -12.00 -13.84 8.14
N GLU A 46 -11.73 -14.39 9.32
CA GLU A 46 -10.82 -13.77 10.29
C GLU A 46 -9.41 -13.60 9.69
N ILE A 47 -8.87 -12.39 9.84
CA ILE A 47 -7.60 -11.96 9.26
C ILE A 47 -6.44 -12.45 10.15
N LYS A 48 -5.50 -13.19 9.57
CA LYS A 48 -4.39 -13.85 10.26
C LYS A 48 -3.09 -13.73 9.47
N VAL A 49 -1.99 -13.71 10.21
CA VAL A 49 -0.63 -13.81 9.64
C VAL A 49 -0.47 -15.13 8.90
N GLY A 50 0.17 -15.09 7.74
CA GLY A 50 0.41 -16.23 6.85
C GLY A 50 -0.65 -16.44 5.77
N GLN A 51 -1.76 -15.71 5.79
CA GLN A 51 -2.79 -15.79 4.75
C GLN A 51 -2.33 -15.12 3.46
N GLU A 52 -2.64 -15.74 2.32
CA GLU A 52 -2.42 -15.15 1.00
C GLU A 52 -3.51 -14.14 0.69
N VAL A 53 -3.11 -13.05 0.02
CA VAL A 53 -4.02 -12.01 -0.47
C VAL A 53 -3.72 -11.72 -1.92
N GLY A 54 -4.77 -11.40 -2.68
CA GLY A 54 -4.68 -11.02 -4.08
C GLY A 54 -5.40 -9.71 -4.33
N PHE A 55 -4.81 -8.82 -5.14
CA PHE A 55 -5.42 -7.55 -5.48
C PHE A 55 -4.98 -7.07 -6.87
N ASN A 56 -5.82 -6.25 -7.50
CA ASN A 56 -5.49 -5.59 -8.75
C ASN A 56 -4.88 -4.22 -8.45
N MET A 57 -3.66 -3.97 -8.92
CA MET A 57 -2.99 -2.69 -8.80
C MET A 57 -2.65 -2.14 -10.18
N SER A 58 -2.63 -0.82 -10.33
CA SER A 58 -2.01 -0.17 -11.49
C SER A 58 -0.61 0.34 -11.11
N PHE A 59 0.20 0.67 -12.11
CA PHE A 59 1.52 1.26 -11.89
C PHE A 59 1.41 2.65 -11.24
N ILE A 60 2.36 2.94 -10.35
CA ILE A 60 2.45 4.25 -9.68
C ILE A 60 2.99 5.27 -10.69
N GLU A 61 2.24 6.35 -10.92
CA GLU A 61 2.61 7.41 -11.86
C GLU A 61 2.98 8.70 -11.13
N GLN A 62 4.15 9.26 -11.47
CA GLN A 62 4.49 10.63 -11.10
C GLN A 62 3.67 11.60 -11.96
N LEU A 63 2.77 12.35 -11.33
CA LEU A 63 1.83 13.23 -12.03
C LEU A 63 2.49 14.50 -12.61
N GLY A 64 3.67 14.88 -12.11
CA GLY A 64 4.38 16.08 -12.56
C GLY A 64 5.70 16.32 -11.81
N PRO A 65 6.46 17.36 -12.19
CA PRO A 65 7.77 17.68 -11.60
C PRO A 65 7.66 18.47 -10.29
N GLU A 66 6.50 19.04 -9.98
CA GLU A 66 6.33 19.91 -8.81
C GLU A 66 6.31 19.10 -7.50
N VAL A 67 7.03 19.58 -6.50
CA VAL A 67 7.07 18.99 -5.16
C VAL A 67 5.94 19.58 -4.32
N ASN A 68 5.23 18.73 -3.59
CA ASN A 68 4.23 19.19 -2.63
C ASN A 68 4.90 19.67 -1.33
N GLU A 69 5.31 20.93 -1.29
CA GLU A 69 6.04 21.54 -0.16
C GLU A 69 5.29 21.43 1.18
N LYS A 70 3.96 21.51 1.16
CA LYS A 70 3.12 21.35 2.35
C LYS A 70 3.30 19.96 2.97
N TYR A 71 3.34 18.91 2.15
CA TYR A 71 3.60 17.55 2.63
C TYR A 71 5.04 17.39 3.14
N ILE A 72 6.04 17.98 2.46
CA ILE A 72 7.43 17.95 2.93
C ILE A 72 7.57 18.60 4.31
N SER A 73 6.97 19.77 4.52
CA SER A 73 6.99 20.46 5.81
C SER A 73 6.37 19.61 6.92
N ASN A 74 5.26 18.93 6.65
CA ASN A 74 4.61 18.04 7.63
C ASN A 74 5.46 16.80 7.96
N ILE A 75 6.19 16.25 6.99
CA ILE A 75 7.10 15.12 7.22
C ILE A 75 8.28 15.54 8.10
N GLN A 76 8.87 16.72 7.85
CA GLN A 76 9.99 17.24 8.62
C GLN A 76 9.61 17.44 10.09
N LYS A 77 8.47 18.09 10.35
CA LYS A 77 7.97 18.32 11.73
C LYS A 77 7.76 17.02 12.53
N HIS A 78 7.31 15.94 11.89
CA HIS A 78 7.14 14.65 12.57
C HIS A 78 8.45 13.90 12.84
N LYS A 79 9.54 14.24 12.14
CA LYS A 79 10.87 13.64 12.37
C LYS A 79 11.66 14.35 13.47
N GLU A 80 11.28 15.58 13.81
CA GLU A 80 11.91 16.39 14.86
C GLU A 80 11.30 16.15 16.26
N LEU A 81 10.27 15.28 16.34
CA LEU A 81 9.66 14.76 17.57
C LEU A 81 10.21 13.36 17.89
#